data_AF-A0A7T5R6B1-F1
#
_entry.id   AF-A0A7T5R6B1-F1
#
_cell.length_a   1.000
_cell.length_b   1.000
_cell.length_c   1.000
_cell.angle_alpha   90.00
_cell.angle_beta   90.00
_cell.angle_gamma   90.00
#
_symmetry.space_group_name_H-M   'P 1'
#
loop_
_entity.id
_entity.type
_entity.pdbx_description
1 polymer ?
#
loop_
_entity_poly.entity_id
_entity_poly.type
_entity_poly.pdbx_seq_one_letter_code
_entity_poly.pdbx_strand_id
1 'polypeptide(L)'
;MFRIARALVLLILLAGGAFYFRAELTTVAAQLAARYAPCASPIRYSIETFDERFDISREDFEAAIADAEAIWEKSSGRDLFANDPSGTLKINLLYDSRQATTERLQDLGLEVDDTRSSYDQLKDRYDTLRAGYEARVRAFESAYAQFQKDQAAYNREVAYWNGRGGAPESEYQKLQKEKLELANRSAALQTQQALVSADVDDINALADALNHAARALNLDIAEYNSVSRTTGDEFEEAVYISSPGSHRIDVYEFGSYSKLVRVLAHELGHALGLDHIDDESAIMYRVNQSTNERATAADLAELDRVCVAK
;
A
#
# COMPACT_ATOMS: atom_id res chain seq x y z
N MET A 1 30.22 65.86 -4.61
CA MET A 1 30.46 64.82 -3.58
C MET A 1 29.20 64.44 -2.80
N PHE A 2 28.47 65.36 -2.16
CA PHE A 2 27.30 65.02 -1.32
C PHE A 2 26.14 64.26 -2.00
N ARG A 3 25.87 64.50 -3.29
CA ARG A 3 24.81 63.79 -4.03
C ARG A 3 25.13 62.31 -4.29
N ILE A 4 26.40 62.01 -4.59
CA ILE A 4 26.88 60.65 -4.86
C ILE A 4 26.90 59.85 -3.56
N ALA A 5 27.36 60.46 -2.45
CA ALA A 5 27.35 59.83 -1.14
C ALA A 5 25.92 59.47 -0.66
N ARG A 6 24.92 60.35 -0.90
CA ARG A 6 23.52 60.05 -0.59
C ARG A 6 22.95 58.91 -1.44
N ALA A 7 23.29 58.86 -2.73
CA ALA A 7 22.86 57.76 -3.61
C ALA A 7 23.47 56.41 -3.18
N LEU A 8 24.73 56.40 -2.77
CA LEU A 8 25.41 55.20 -2.25
C LEU A 8 24.78 54.71 -0.94
N VAL A 9 24.48 55.61 -0.01
CA VAL A 9 23.82 55.24 1.25
C VAL A 9 22.42 54.66 0.99
N LEU A 10 21.66 55.23 0.06
CA LEU A 10 20.35 54.69 -0.33
C LEU A 10 20.47 53.30 -0.96
N LEU A 11 21.45 53.07 -1.84
CA LEU A 11 21.70 51.75 -2.44
C LEU A 11 22.10 50.70 -1.39
N ILE A 12 22.94 51.08 -0.41
CA ILE A 12 23.34 50.18 0.68
C ILE A 12 22.15 49.86 1.57
N LEU A 13 21.29 50.83 1.88
CA LEU A 13 20.07 50.60 2.67
C LEU A 13 19.05 49.72 1.91
N LEU A 14 18.91 49.91 0.60
CA LEU A 14 18.06 49.05 -0.25
C LEU A 14 18.61 47.64 -0.36
N ALA A 15 19.91 47.48 -0.58
CA ALA A 15 20.57 46.17 -0.63
C ALA A 15 20.53 45.47 0.73
N GLY A 16 20.75 46.20 1.81
CA GLY A 16 20.64 45.70 3.18
C GLY A 16 19.22 45.28 3.53
N GLY A 17 18.22 46.07 3.13
CA GLY A 17 16.80 45.72 3.26
C GLY A 17 16.42 44.49 2.44
N ALA A 18 16.84 44.41 1.18
CA ALA A 18 16.58 43.25 0.32
C ALA A 18 17.26 41.97 0.85
N PHE A 19 18.46 42.08 1.42
CA PHE A 19 19.14 40.95 2.05
C PHE A 19 18.46 40.53 3.36
N TYR A 20 18.02 41.51 4.17
CA TYR A 20 17.32 41.26 5.43
C TYR A 20 15.97 40.57 5.19
N PHE A 21 15.18 41.03 4.22
CA PHE A 21 13.88 40.47 3.84
C PHE A 21 13.94 39.45 2.71
N ARG A 22 15.10 38.84 2.46
CA ARG A 22 15.30 37.96 1.30
C ARG A 22 14.33 36.77 1.31
N ALA A 23 14.04 36.21 2.49
CA ALA A 23 13.17 35.05 2.63
C ALA A 23 11.72 35.41 2.26
N GLU A 24 11.22 36.52 2.79
CA GLU A 24 9.87 37.03 2.53
C GLU A 24 9.70 37.45 1.07
N LEU A 25 10.72 38.11 0.50
CA LEU A 25 10.74 38.48 -0.91
C LEU A 25 10.75 37.24 -1.82
N THR A 26 11.50 36.19 -1.47
CA THR A 26 11.46 34.92 -2.22
C THR A 26 10.10 34.24 -2.12
N THR A 27 9.44 34.27 -0.95
CA THR A 27 8.09 33.70 -0.79
C THR A 27 7.06 34.46 -1.62
N VAL A 28 7.07 35.80 -1.58
CA VAL A 28 6.16 36.63 -2.38
C VAL A 28 6.40 36.45 -3.88
N ALA A 29 7.67 36.39 -4.31
CA ALA A 29 8.02 36.11 -5.70
C ALA A 29 7.53 34.73 -6.15
N ALA A 30 7.70 33.70 -5.31
CA ALA A 30 7.19 32.35 -5.59
C ALA A 30 5.66 32.32 -5.67
N GLN A 31 4.95 33.03 -4.79
CA GLN A 31 3.48 33.14 -4.83
C GLN A 31 3.00 33.87 -6.09
N LEU A 32 3.69 34.93 -6.51
CA LEU A 32 3.39 35.64 -7.75
C LEU A 32 3.68 34.78 -8.99
N ALA A 33 4.80 34.04 -8.99
CA ALA A 33 5.14 33.11 -10.06
C ALA A 33 4.09 31.99 -10.17
N ALA A 34 3.71 31.36 -9.05
CA ALA A 34 2.66 30.34 -9.03
C ALA A 34 1.31 30.84 -9.55
N ARG A 35 1.00 32.14 -9.36
CA ARG A 35 -0.24 32.75 -9.83
C ARG A 35 -0.23 33.14 -11.31
N TYR A 36 0.86 33.76 -11.77
CA TYR A 36 0.94 34.39 -13.10
C TYR A 36 1.77 33.60 -14.12
N ALA A 37 2.47 32.56 -13.68
CA ALA A 37 3.25 31.66 -14.50
C ALA A 37 3.24 30.24 -13.86
N PRO A 38 2.06 29.61 -13.69
CA PRO A 38 2.00 28.25 -13.18
C PRO A 38 2.81 27.31 -14.08
N CYS A 39 3.46 26.32 -13.47
CA CYS A 39 4.36 25.38 -14.15
C CYS A 39 5.58 26.04 -14.86
N ALA A 40 5.94 27.29 -14.53
CA ALA A 40 7.15 27.94 -15.05
C ALA A 40 8.40 27.64 -14.22
N SER A 41 8.24 27.01 -13.06
CA SER A 41 9.34 26.53 -12.23
C SER A 41 8.95 25.17 -11.66
N PRO A 42 9.91 24.23 -11.57
CA PRO A 42 9.61 22.88 -11.13
C PRO A 42 9.18 22.84 -9.67
N ILE A 43 8.25 21.94 -9.37
CA ILE A 43 7.90 21.57 -7.99
C ILE A 43 9.08 20.78 -7.44
N ARG A 44 9.73 21.35 -6.42
CA ARG A 44 10.84 20.72 -5.73
C ARG A 44 10.32 19.65 -4.77
N TYR A 45 10.83 18.44 -4.90
CA TYR A 45 10.46 17.32 -4.04
C TYR A 45 11.68 16.69 -3.36
N SER A 46 11.43 16.01 -2.24
CA SER A 46 12.43 15.20 -1.54
C SER A 46 11.78 13.92 -1.05
N ILE A 47 12.54 12.82 -1.01
CA ILE A 47 12.11 11.60 -0.31
C ILE A 47 12.30 11.83 1.19
N GLU A 48 11.21 11.72 1.96
CA GLU A 48 11.25 11.92 3.41
C GLU A 48 11.33 10.58 4.14
N THR A 49 10.34 9.70 3.94
CA THR A 49 10.33 8.34 4.50
C THR A 49 10.58 7.31 3.41
N PHE A 50 11.42 6.33 3.71
CA PHE A 50 11.68 5.18 2.85
C PHE A 50 11.73 3.94 3.71
N ASP A 51 10.71 3.09 3.59
CA ASP A 51 10.65 1.85 4.32
C ASP A 51 11.31 0.72 3.51
N GLU A 52 12.40 0.17 4.04
CA GLU A 52 13.16 -0.90 3.37
C GLU A 52 12.38 -2.22 3.26
N ARG A 53 11.24 -2.36 3.95
CA ARG A 53 10.39 -3.57 3.90
C ARG A 53 9.74 -3.81 2.53
N PHE A 54 9.68 -2.82 1.65
CA PHE A 54 9.19 -2.98 0.27
C PHE A 54 10.13 -3.79 -0.64
N ASP A 55 11.33 -4.16 -0.18
CA ASP A 55 12.33 -4.92 -0.95
C ASP A 55 12.70 -4.27 -2.31
N ILE A 56 12.60 -2.94 -2.39
CA ILE A 56 13.08 -2.13 -3.52
C ILE A 56 14.31 -1.34 -3.06
N SER A 57 15.28 -1.12 -3.95
CA SER A 57 16.40 -0.24 -3.64
C SER A 57 15.97 1.23 -3.63
N ARG A 58 16.65 2.08 -2.86
CA ARG A 58 16.42 3.54 -2.92
C ARG A 58 16.66 4.10 -4.33
N GLU A 59 17.64 3.55 -5.04
CA GLU A 59 18.01 3.94 -6.40
C GLU A 59 16.87 3.63 -7.38
N ASP A 60 16.25 2.45 -7.27
CA ASP A 60 15.10 2.08 -8.09
C ASP A 60 13.86 2.90 -7.75
N PHE A 61 13.65 3.25 -6.47
CA PHE A 61 12.55 4.14 -6.08
C PHE A 61 12.75 5.57 -6.62
N GLU A 62 13.97 6.10 -6.57
CA GLU A 62 14.32 7.37 -7.20
C GLU A 62 14.15 7.32 -8.73
N ALA A 63 14.53 6.21 -9.36
CA ALA A 63 14.30 5.99 -10.78
C ALA A 63 12.81 5.95 -11.13
N ALA A 64 11.98 5.31 -10.29
CA ALA A 64 10.54 5.25 -10.50
C ALA A 64 9.88 6.64 -10.43
N ILE A 65 10.32 7.49 -9.51
CA ILE A 65 9.86 8.90 -9.45
C ILE A 65 10.29 9.65 -10.70
N ALA A 66 11.54 9.50 -11.14
CA ALA A 66 12.03 10.15 -12.36
C ALA A 66 11.28 9.68 -13.63
N ASP A 67 10.96 8.39 -13.73
CA ASP A 67 10.14 7.84 -14.82
C ASP A 67 8.71 8.40 -14.78
N ALA A 68 8.14 8.57 -13.59
CA ALA A 68 6.82 9.17 -13.39
C ALA A 68 6.80 10.67 -13.77
N GLU A 69 7.83 11.44 -13.41
CA GLU A 69 8.01 12.83 -13.87
C GLU A 69 8.05 12.88 -15.39
N ALA A 70 8.82 11.98 -16.01
CA ALA A 70 9.03 11.95 -17.44
C ALA A 70 7.73 11.73 -18.25
N ILE A 71 6.71 11.08 -17.68
CA ILE A 71 5.38 10.92 -18.30
C ILE A 71 4.75 12.29 -18.60
N TRP A 72 4.89 13.23 -17.67
CA TRP A 72 4.37 14.60 -17.77
C TRP A 72 5.31 15.51 -18.58
N GLU A 73 6.61 15.45 -18.30
CA GLU A 73 7.59 16.38 -18.84
C GLU A 73 7.91 16.14 -20.32
N LYS A 74 8.06 14.87 -20.73
CA LYS A 74 8.33 14.55 -22.15
C LYS A 74 7.18 14.97 -23.05
N SER A 75 5.95 14.86 -22.54
CA SER A 75 4.73 15.13 -23.29
C SER A 75 4.42 16.63 -23.36
N SER A 76 4.72 17.37 -22.29
CA SER A 76 4.49 18.83 -22.20
C SER A 76 5.68 19.68 -22.67
N GLY A 77 6.89 19.11 -22.72
CA GLY A 77 8.13 19.83 -23.00
C GLY A 77 8.55 20.79 -21.89
N ARG A 78 8.03 20.61 -20.66
CA ARG A 78 8.29 21.46 -19.49
C ARG A 78 9.06 20.69 -18.43
N ASP A 79 9.89 21.41 -17.70
CA ASP A 79 10.55 20.95 -16.47
C ASP A 79 9.60 21.23 -15.30
N LEU A 80 8.89 20.20 -14.86
CA LEU A 80 7.75 20.26 -13.94
C LEU A 80 8.15 19.86 -12.52
N PHE A 81 9.16 19.01 -12.37
CA PHE A 81 9.62 18.51 -11.09
C PHE A 81 11.14 18.57 -10.97
N ALA A 82 11.62 18.65 -9.74
CA ALA A 82 13.05 18.62 -9.48
C ALA A 82 13.32 18.01 -8.11
N ASN A 83 14.20 17.01 -8.08
CA ASN A 83 14.71 16.48 -6.83
C ASN A 83 15.56 17.56 -6.13
N ASP A 84 15.19 17.89 -4.89
CA ASP A 84 15.89 18.84 -4.04
C ASP A 84 15.74 18.41 -2.58
N PRO A 85 16.82 18.24 -1.80
CA PRO A 85 16.73 17.90 -0.38
C PRO A 85 15.88 18.86 0.46
N SER A 86 15.72 20.11 0.02
CA SER A 86 14.88 21.14 0.63
C SER A 86 13.49 21.29 -0.02
N GLY A 87 13.14 20.37 -0.91
CA GLY A 87 11.86 20.34 -1.63
C GLY A 87 10.66 20.33 -0.68
N THR A 88 9.61 21.05 -1.08
CA THR A 88 8.39 21.22 -0.28
C THR A 88 7.40 20.07 -0.46
N LEU A 89 7.47 19.37 -1.59
CA LEU A 89 6.74 18.12 -1.81
C LEU A 89 7.52 16.96 -1.18
N LYS A 90 6.93 16.29 -0.19
CA LYS A 90 7.53 15.10 0.43
C LYS A 90 6.99 13.84 -0.22
N ILE A 91 7.87 12.95 -0.67
CA ILE A 91 7.46 11.65 -1.18
C ILE A 91 7.86 10.61 -0.14
N ASN A 92 6.90 9.80 0.28
CA ASN A 92 7.06 8.79 1.32
C ASN A 92 6.74 7.40 0.77
N LEU A 93 7.55 6.43 1.17
CA LEU A 93 7.28 5.00 0.96
C LEU A 93 6.99 4.37 2.33
N LEU A 94 5.71 4.05 2.58
CA LEU A 94 5.19 3.70 3.90
C LEU A 94 4.62 2.28 3.92
N TYR A 95 5.37 1.33 4.50
CA TYR A 95 4.95 -0.06 4.46
C TYR A 95 3.91 -0.32 5.54
N ASP A 96 2.72 -0.75 5.13
CA ASP A 96 1.64 -1.17 6.01
C ASP A 96 0.93 -2.45 5.52
N SER A 97 -0.28 -2.71 6.03
CA SER A 97 -1.07 -3.88 5.68
C SER A 97 -1.41 -4.00 4.18
N ARG A 98 -1.41 -2.89 3.44
CA ARG A 98 -1.71 -2.86 2.01
C ARG A 98 -0.60 -3.55 1.21
N GLN A 99 0.66 -3.13 1.39
CA GLN A 99 1.80 -3.81 0.78
C GLN A 99 1.92 -5.27 1.23
N ALA A 100 1.73 -5.53 2.53
CA ALA A 100 1.75 -6.89 3.05
C ALA A 100 0.68 -7.79 2.39
N THR A 101 -0.49 -7.22 2.07
CA THR A 101 -1.55 -7.91 1.34
C THR A 101 -1.16 -8.15 -0.12
N THR A 102 -0.59 -7.16 -0.80
CA THR A 102 -0.08 -7.32 -2.17
C THR A 102 0.95 -8.45 -2.25
N GLU A 103 1.94 -8.48 -1.35
CA GLU A 103 2.94 -9.54 -1.26
C GLU A 103 2.32 -10.91 -0.95
N ARG A 104 1.36 -10.95 -0.03
CA ARG A 104 0.63 -12.19 0.30
C ARG A 104 -0.13 -12.74 -0.90
N LEU A 105 -0.75 -11.87 -1.71
CA LEU A 105 -1.47 -12.27 -2.91
C LEU A 105 -0.52 -12.72 -4.02
N GLN A 106 0.65 -12.10 -4.15
CA GLN A 106 1.71 -12.55 -5.05
C GLN A 106 2.22 -13.95 -4.69
N ASP A 107 2.39 -14.26 -3.41
CA ASP A 107 2.72 -15.62 -2.93
C ASP A 107 1.65 -16.65 -3.34
N LEU A 108 0.39 -16.22 -3.48
CA LEU A 108 -0.72 -17.03 -3.98
C LEU A 108 -0.81 -17.07 -5.52
N GLY A 109 0.09 -16.38 -6.23
CA GLY A 109 0.13 -16.28 -7.69
C GLY A 109 -0.94 -15.36 -8.26
N LEU A 110 -1.36 -14.34 -7.50
CA LEU A 110 -2.38 -13.38 -7.87
C LEU A 110 -1.76 -11.98 -7.97
N GLU A 111 -2.26 -11.20 -8.91
CA GLU A 111 -1.92 -9.79 -9.05
C GLU A 111 -3.14 -8.95 -8.65
N VAL A 112 -2.90 -7.92 -7.83
CA VAL A 112 -3.92 -6.92 -7.54
C VAL A 112 -3.89 -5.88 -8.64
N ASP A 113 -4.97 -5.80 -9.40
CA ASP A 113 -5.19 -4.72 -10.34
C ASP A 113 -6.66 -4.30 -10.34
N ASP A 114 -6.90 -3.07 -10.79
CA ASP A 114 -8.25 -2.51 -10.90
C ASP A 114 -9.00 -2.97 -12.16
N THR A 115 -8.68 -4.14 -12.71
CA THR A 115 -9.37 -4.67 -13.89
C THR A 115 -10.45 -5.66 -13.51
N ARG A 116 -11.45 -5.81 -14.38
CA ARG A 116 -12.47 -6.84 -14.20
C ARG A 116 -11.89 -8.26 -14.15
N SER A 117 -10.81 -8.50 -14.88
CA SER A 117 -10.16 -9.81 -14.93
C SER A 117 -9.51 -10.19 -13.60
N SER A 118 -8.75 -9.27 -12.97
CA SER A 118 -8.20 -9.54 -11.63
C SER A 118 -9.32 -9.71 -10.62
N TYR A 119 -10.34 -8.86 -10.64
CA TYR A 119 -11.51 -9.01 -9.77
C TYR A 119 -12.12 -10.42 -9.82
N ASP A 120 -12.40 -10.93 -11.03
CA ASP A 120 -13.00 -12.25 -11.21
C ASP A 120 -12.04 -13.37 -10.74
N GLN A 121 -10.72 -13.23 -10.95
CA GLN A 121 -9.71 -14.19 -10.47
C GLN A 121 -9.59 -14.21 -8.93
N LEU A 122 -9.52 -13.03 -8.31
CA LEU A 122 -9.50 -12.87 -6.85
C LEU A 122 -10.77 -13.48 -6.25
N LYS A 123 -11.91 -13.29 -6.90
CA LYS A 123 -13.20 -13.82 -6.45
C LYS A 123 -13.23 -15.35 -6.49
N ASP A 124 -12.83 -15.95 -7.60
CA ASP A 124 -12.78 -17.40 -7.75
C ASP A 124 -11.85 -18.03 -6.72
N ARG A 125 -10.71 -17.37 -6.44
CA ARG A 125 -9.78 -17.80 -5.40
C ARG A 125 -10.37 -17.68 -4.01
N TYR A 126 -11.02 -16.55 -3.69
CA TYR A 126 -11.71 -16.33 -2.42
C TYR A 126 -12.75 -17.41 -2.16
N ASP A 127 -13.64 -17.67 -3.12
CA ASP A 127 -14.71 -18.67 -2.99
C ASP A 127 -14.13 -20.08 -2.76
N THR A 128 -13.09 -20.43 -3.53
CA THR A 128 -12.39 -21.73 -3.40
C THR A 128 -11.75 -21.89 -2.02
N LEU A 129 -11.02 -20.86 -1.58
CA LEU A 129 -10.31 -20.90 -0.31
C LEU A 129 -11.28 -20.90 0.87
N ARG A 130 -12.36 -20.13 0.79
CA ARG A 130 -13.43 -20.09 1.79
C ARG A 130 -14.08 -21.45 1.98
N ALA A 131 -14.42 -22.13 0.88
CA ALA A 131 -14.97 -23.49 0.94
C ALA A 131 -13.97 -24.50 1.57
N GLY A 132 -12.68 -24.37 1.24
CA GLY A 132 -11.61 -25.17 1.82
C GLY A 132 -11.41 -24.94 3.32
N TYR A 133 -11.41 -23.67 3.75
CA TYR A 133 -11.35 -23.25 5.15
C TYR A 133 -12.50 -23.87 5.94
N GLU A 134 -13.73 -23.72 5.48
CA GLU A 134 -14.90 -24.26 6.18
C GLU A 134 -14.85 -25.79 6.31
N ALA A 135 -14.34 -26.49 5.29
CA ALA A 135 -14.11 -27.93 5.36
C ALA A 135 -13.01 -28.29 6.37
N ARG A 136 -11.90 -27.54 6.42
CA ARG A 136 -10.80 -27.75 7.37
C ARG A 136 -11.21 -27.45 8.81
N VAL A 137 -12.01 -26.41 9.05
CA VAL A 137 -12.58 -26.12 10.37
C VAL A 137 -13.43 -27.30 10.85
N ARG A 138 -14.36 -27.80 10.04
CA ARG A 138 -15.18 -28.97 10.40
C ARG A 138 -14.33 -30.21 10.69
N ALA A 139 -13.29 -30.45 9.89
CA ALA A 139 -12.38 -31.57 10.09
C ALA A 139 -11.57 -31.43 11.40
N PHE A 140 -11.06 -30.23 11.68
CA PHE A 140 -10.33 -29.92 12.90
C PHE A 140 -11.22 -30.09 14.14
N GLU A 141 -12.42 -29.52 14.14
CA GLU A 141 -13.38 -29.64 15.25
C GLU A 141 -13.71 -31.11 15.55
N SER A 142 -13.97 -31.90 14.50
CA SER A 142 -14.22 -33.34 14.65
C SER A 142 -13.01 -34.09 15.22
N ALA A 143 -11.80 -33.81 14.71
CA ALA A 143 -10.57 -34.44 15.18
C ALA A 143 -10.24 -34.07 16.63
N TYR A 144 -10.48 -32.80 16.99
CA TYR A 144 -10.28 -32.27 18.34
C TYR A 144 -11.25 -32.88 19.34
N ALA A 145 -12.54 -32.98 18.99
CA ALA A 145 -13.54 -33.63 19.82
C ALA A 145 -13.21 -35.12 20.06
N GLN A 146 -12.72 -35.81 19.02
CA GLN A 146 -12.28 -37.20 19.17
C GLN A 146 -11.02 -37.31 20.05
N PHE A 147 -10.05 -36.41 19.87
CA PHE A 147 -8.84 -36.37 20.71
C PHE A 147 -9.18 -36.17 22.19
N GLN A 148 -10.10 -35.26 22.51
CA GLN A 148 -10.55 -35.04 23.88
C GLN A 148 -11.19 -36.30 24.49
N LYS A 149 -12.00 -37.03 23.72
CA LYS A 149 -12.61 -38.29 24.17
C LYS A 149 -11.55 -39.35 24.50
N ASP A 150 -10.58 -39.51 23.60
CA ASP A 150 -9.53 -40.53 23.73
C ASP A 150 -8.56 -40.18 24.86
N GLN A 151 -8.19 -38.91 24.98
CA GLN A 151 -7.39 -38.42 26.10
C GLN A 151 -8.09 -38.64 27.45
N ALA A 152 -9.41 -38.42 27.52
CA ALA A 152 -10.19 -38.69 28.73
C ALA A 152 -10.28 -40.20 29.04
N ALA A 153 -10.34 -41.06 28.01
CA ALA A 153 -10.32 -42.51 28.18
C ALA A 153 -8.96 -43.01 28.72
N TYR A 154 -7.87 -42.59 28.08
CA TYR A 154 -6.51 -42.84 28.53
C TYR A 154 -6.29 -42.42 29.98
N ASN A 155 -6.70 -41.19 30.35
CA ASN A 155 -6.56 -40.69 31.72
C ASN A 155 -7.34 -41.53 32.74
N ARG A 156 -8.52 -42.05 32.37
CA ARG A 156 -9.28 -42.97 33.24
C ARG A 156 -8.57 -44.31 33.43
N GLU A 157 -7.99 -44.87 32.37
CA GLU A 157 -7.28 -46.15 32.42
C GLU A 157 -5.97 -46.03 33.25
N VAL A 158 -5.22 -44.94 33.06
CA VAL A 158 -4.05 -44.62 33.90
C VAL A 158 -4.43 -44.50 35.37
N ALA A 159 -5.51 -43.76 35.69
CA ALA A 159 -5.97 -43.61 37.07
C ALA A 159 -6.42 -44.95 37.69
N TYR A 160 -7.10 -45.80 36.92
CA TYR A 160 -7.53 -47.14 37.32
C TYR A 160 -6.35 -48.02 37.76
N TRP A 161 -5.25 -48.02 36.99
CA TRP A 161 -4.07 -48.81 37.29
C TRP A 161 -3.23 -48.22 38.42
N ASN A 162 -3.09 -46.89 38.46
CA ASN A 162 -2.40 -46.20 39.56
C ASN A 162 -3.07 -46.48 40.92
N GLY A 163 -4.41 -46.54 40.96
CA GLY A 163 -5.16 -46.91 42.16
C GLY A 163 -4.96 -48.35 42.63
N ARG A 164 -4.34 -49.22 41.82
CA ARG A 164 -4.04 -50.62 42.14
C ARG A 164 -2.55 -50.89 42.39
N GLY A 165 -1.74 -49.83 42.49
CA GLY A 165 -0.29 -49.94 42.69
C GLY A 165 0.51 -50.13 41.40
N GLY A 166 -0.12 -50.00 40.22
CA GLY A 166 0.53 -50.09 38.91
C GLY A 166 -0.19 -51.03 37.94
N ALA A 167 0.10 -50.86 36.65
CA ALA A 167 -0.39 -51.73 35.58
C ALA A 167 0.54 -52.95 35.41
N PRO A 168 0.01 -54.14 35.09
CA PRO A 168 0.81 -55.26 34.58
C PRO A 168 1.59 -54.86 33.33
N GLU A 169 2.72 -55.51 33.05
CA GLU A 169 3.63 -55.15 31.95
C GLU A 169 2.92 -55.02 30.59
N SER A 170 2.01 -55.93 30.26
CA SER A 170 1.26 -55.88 28.99
C SER A 170 0.35 -54.66 28.88
N GLU A 171 -0.31 -54.28 29.97
CA GLU A 171 -1.20 -53.11 30.03
C GLU A 171 -0.40 -51.81 30.04
N TYR A 172 0.73 -51.79 30.75
CA TYR A 172 1.66 -50.68 30.71
C TYR A 172 2.17 -50.41 29.27
N GLN A 173 2.57 -51.46 28.54
CA GLN A 173 3.00 -51.33 27.15
C GLN A 173 1.89 -50.81 26.23
N LYS A 174 0.64 -51.24 26.44
CA LYS A 174 -0.53 -50.73 25.72
C LYS A 174 -0.73 -49.23 25.99
N LEU A 175 -0.70 -48.82 27.26
CA LEU A 175 -0.81 -47.40 27.65
C LEU A 175 0.32 -46.54 27.10
N GLN A 176 1.54 -47.06 26.99
CA GLN A 176 2.64 -46.31 26.36
C GLN A 176 2.42 -46.11 24.86
N LYS A 177 1.86 -47.10 24.16
CA LYS A 177 1.48 -46.95 22.74
C LYS A 177 0.37 -45.92 22.57
N GLU A 178 -0.69 -45.99 23.37
CA GLU A 178 -1.79 -45.03 23.32
C GLU A 178 -1.33 -43.60 23.65
N LYS A 179 -0.42 -43.45 24.62
CA LYS A 179 0.20 -42.15 24.92
C LYS A 179 0.94 -41.57 23.71
N LEU A 180 1.69 -42.40 22.99
CA LEU A 180 2.41 -41.98 21.78
C LEU A 180 1.43 -41.60 20.65
N GLU A 181 0.36 -42.37 20.47
CA GLU A 181 -0.70 -42.07 19.50
C GLU A 181 -1.40 -40.74 19.80
N LEU A 182 -1.73 -40.49 21.07
CA LEU A 182 -2.28 -39.20 21.52
C LEU A 182 -1.30 -38.05 21.29
N ALA A 183 -0.02 -38.23 21.56
CA ALA A 183 1.00 -37.22 21.29
C ALA A 183 1.09 -36.88 19.78
N ASN A 184 1.09 -37.91 18.93
CA ASN A 184 1.10 -37.71 17.47
C ASN A 184 -0.16 -36.99 16.97
N ARG A 185 -1.34 -37.32 17.53
CA ARG A 185 -2.59 -36.62 17.19
C ARG A 185 -2.62 -35.18 17.68
N SER A 186 -2.05 -34.90 18.85
CA SER A 186 -1.88 -33.53 19.33
C SER A 186 -1.02 -32.71 18.38
N ALA A 187 0.10 -33.27 17.90
CA ALA A 187 0.96 -32.60 16.92
C ALA A 187 0.21 -32.38 15.58
N ALA A 188 -0.54 -33.38 15.10
CA ALA A 188 -1.35 -33.23 13.90
C ALA A 188 -2.44 -32.14 14.03
N LEU A 189 -3.09 -32.04 15.20
CA LEU A 189 -4.05 -30.98 15.49
C LEU A 189 -3.41 -29.60 15.50
N GLN A 190 -2.19 -29.46 16.03
CA GLN A 190 -1.44 -28.19 15.97
C GLN A 190 -1.14 -27.79 14.53
N THR A 191 -0.74 -28.73 13.67
CA THR A 191 -0.54 -28.47 12.24
C THR A 191 -1.85 -28.05 11.56
N GLN A 192 -2.96 -28.74 11.85
CA GLN A 192 -4.28 -28.36 11.30
C GLN A 192 -4.71 -26.96 11.77
N GLN A 193 -4.46 -26.62 13.03
CA GLN A 193 -4.75 -25.29 13.56
C GLN A 193 -3.94 -24.20 12.83
N ALA A 194 -2.65 -24.45 12.58
CA ALA A 194 -1.81 -23.52 11.84
C ALA A 194 -2.29 -23.31 10.40
N LEU A 195 -2.73 -24.38 9.73
CA LEU A 195 -3.31 -24.29 8.38
C LEU A 195 -4.62 -23.50 8.36
N VAL A 196 -5.51 -23.73 9.34
CA VAL A 196 -6.75 -22.96 9.48
C VAL A 196 -6.46 -21.49 9.75
N SER A 197 -5.41 -21.17 10.52
CA SER A 197 -4.98 -19.79 10.74
C SER A 197 -4.46 -19.15 9.46
N ALA A 198 -3.62 -19.85 8.69
CA ALA A 198 -3.10 -19.35 7.43
C ALA A 198 -4.21 -19.09 6.40
N ASP A 199 -5.24 -19.95 6.36
CA ASP A 199 -6.42 -19.71 5.52
C ASP A 199 -7.16 -18.43 5.91
N VAL A 200 -7.24 -18.12 7.21
CA VAL A 200 -7.90 -16.90 7.68
C VAL A 200 -7.16 -15.67 7.15
N ASP A 201 -5.83 -15.68 7.23
CA ASP A 201 -5.00 -14.58 6.74
C ASP A 201 -5.17 -14.40 5.22
N ASP A 202 -5.14 -15.49 4.46
CA ASP A 202 -5.33 -15.47 3.00
C ASP A 202 -6.73 -15.02 2.57
N ILE A 203 -7.78 -15.47 3.27
CA ILE A 203 -9.16 -15.06 2.99
C ILE A 203 -9.35 -13.57 3.30
N ASN A 204 -8.73 -13.06 4.36
CA ASN A 204 -8.79 -11.64 4.69
C ASN A 204 -8.08 -10.79 3.63
N ALA A 205 -6.86 -11.18 3.22
CA ALA A 205 -6.12 -10.52 2.14
C ALA A 205 -6.93 -10.46 0.83
N LEU A 206 -7.57 -11.57 0.45
CA LEU A 206 -8.45 -11.63 -0.71
C LEU A 206 -9.70 -10.76 -0.56
N ALA A 207 -10.30 -10.72 0.63
CA ALA A 207 -11.47 -9.88 0.90
C ALA A 207 -11.12 -8.40 0.74
N ASP A 208 -9.97 -7.96 1.27
CA ASP A 208 -9.53 -6.58 1.19
C ASP A 208 -9.27 -6.16 -0.26
N ALA A 209 -8.54 -6.97 -1.03
CA ALA A 209 -8.30 -6.73 -2.45
C ALA A 209 -9.60 -6.78 -3.30
N LEU A 210 -10.53 -7.68 -2.98
CA LEU A 210 -11.83 -7.73 -3.67
C LEU A 210 -12.69 -6.50 -3.40
N ASN A 211 -12.71 -6.02 -2.15
CA ASN A 211 -13.45 -4.82 -1.78
C ASN A 211 -12.85 -3.58 -2.45
N HIS A 212 -11.51 -3.51 -2.55
CA HIS A 212 -10.81 -2.49 -3.34
C HIS A 212 -11.22 -2.50 -4.80
N ALA A 213 -11.00 -3.63 -5.48
CA ALA A 213 -11.30 -3.77 -6.90
C ALA A 213 -12.79 -3.54 -7.19
N ALA A 214 -13.70 -3.93 -6.28
CA ALA A 214 -15.12 -3.62 -6.41
C ALA A 214 -15.42 -2.11 -6.37
N ARG A 215 -14.78 -1.35 -5.46
CA ARG A 215 -14.93 0.11 -5.39
C ARG A 215 -14.32 0.79 -6.61
N ALA A 216 -13.10 0.40 -7.00
CA ALA A 216 -12.45 0.87 -8.22
C ALA A 216 -13.38 0.71 -9.44
N LEU A 217 -13.90 -0.49 -9.64
CA LEU A 217 -14.80 -0.83 -10.75
C LEU A 217 -16.25 -0.34 -10.58
N ASN A 218 -16.57 0.43 -9.53
CA ASN A 218 -17.94 0.89 -9.20
C ASN A 218 -18.98 -0.25 -9.20
N LEU A 219 -18.59 -1.44 -8.73
CA LEU A 219 -19.49 -2.59 -8.67
C LEU A 219 -20.39 -2.48 -7.44
N ASP A 220 -21.70 -2.50 -7.64
CA ASP A 220 -22.68 -2.58 -6.55
C ASP A 220 -22.72 -4.01 -5.98
N ILE A 221 -21.84 -4.28 -5.02
CA ILE A 221 -21.65 -5.61 -4.41
C ILE A 221 -21.59 -5.44 -2.90
N ALA A 222 -22.28 -6.32 -2.17
CA ALA A 222 -22.15 -6.37 -0.72
C ALA A 222 -20.69 -6.74 -0.37
N GLU A 223 -20.04 -5.95 0.50
CA GLU A 223 -18.65 -6.15 0.91
C GLU A 223 -18.34 -7.61 1.21
N TYR A 224 -17.21 -8.10 0.69
CA TYR A 224 -16.66 -9.40 1.06
C TYR A 224 -16.28 -9.35 2.54
N ASN A 225 -16.88 -10.25 3.33
CA ASN A 225 -16.65 -10.30 4.77
C ASN A 225 -15.29 -10.97 5.05
N SER A 226 -14.45 -10.28 5.83
CA SER A 226 -13.26 -10.89 6.44
C SER A 226 -13.67 -11.91 7.51
N VAL A 227 -12.86 -12.97 7.65
CA VAL A 227 -13.09 -14.03 8.66
C VAL A 227 -12.77 -13.52 10.06
N SER A 228 -11.83 -12.58 10.14
CA SER A 228 -11.46 -11.86 11.36
C SER A 228 -11.42 -10.37 11.00
N ARG A 229 -12.36 -9.58 11.52
CA ARG A 229 -12.43 -8.14 11.25
C ARG A 229 -11.28 -7.42 11.96
N THR A 230 -10.11 -7.39 11.35
CA THR A 230 -9.21 -6.26 11.50
C THR A 230 -9.64 -5.26 10.45
N THR A 231 -10.24 -4.17 10.88
CA THR A 231 -10.50 -3.00 10.04
C THR A 231 -9.15 -2.46 9.55
N GLY A 232 -8.71 -2.94 8.38
CA GLY A 232 -7.66 -2.28 7.64
C GLY A 232 -8.20 -0.96 7.09
N ASP A 233 -7.31 0.01 6.92
CA ASP A 233 -7.60 1.22 6.16
C ASP A 233 -8.02 0.86 4.73
N GLU A 234 -8.66 1.80 4.02
CA GLU A 234 -9.03 1.59 2.63
C GLU A 234 -7.79 1.19 1.82
N PHE A 235 -7.88 0.08 1.08
CA PHE A 235 -6.81 -0.36 0.18
C PHE A 235 -6.64 0.73 -0.88
N GLU A 236 -5.56 1.49 -0.80
CA GLU A 236 -5.25 2.67 -1.61
C GLU A 236 -3.75 2.62 -1.90
N GLU A 237 -3.38 2.60 -3.19
CA GLU A 237 -2.00 2.45 -3.67
C GLU A 237 -1.10 3.60 -3.19
N ALA A 238 -1.54 4.83 -3.41
CA ALA A 238 -0.92 6.04 -2.90
C ALA A 238 -1.93 7.18 -2.79
N VAL A 239 -1.52 8.27 -2.15
CA VAL A 239 -2.34 9.48 -2.03
C VAL A 239 -1.50 10.74 -1.99
N TYR A 240 -1.91 11.73 -2.77
CA TYR A 240 -1.47 13.11 -2.66
C TYR A 240 -2.27 13.85 -1.60
N ILE A 241 -1.56 14.40 -0.61
CA ILE A 241 -2.13 15.15 0.50
C ILE A 241 -1.60 16.58 0.46
N SER A 242 -2.53 17.53 0.34
CA SER A 242 -2.26 18.97 0.42
C SER A 242 -2.84 19.57 1.70
N SER A 243 -1.97 20.15 2.52
CA SER A 243 -2.30 20.90 3.74
C SER A 243 -1.62 22.28 3.71
N PRO A 244 -2.08 23.27 4.48
CA PRO A 244 -1.44 24.59 4.49
C PRO A 244 0.07 24.50 4.81
N GLY A 245 0.92 24.71 3.80
CA GLY A 245 2.37 24.65 3.91
C GLY A 245 3.00 23.25 3.91
N SER A 246 2.23 22.18 3.64
CA SER A 246 2.73 20.81 3.53
C SER A 246 2.06 20.10 2.37
N HIS A 247 2.86 19.60 1.44
CA HIS A 247 2.41 18.76 0.33
C HIS A 247 3.17 17.44 0.41
N ARG A 248 2.46 16.32 0.35
CA ARG A 248 3.12 15.02 0.33
C ARG A 248 2.41 14.01 -0.55
N ILE A 249 3.17 13.03 -1.02
CA ILE A 249 2.70 11.83 -1.68
C ILE A 249 3.11 10.68 -0.77
N ASP A 250 2.11 9.96 -0.26
CA ASP A 250 2.32 8.78 0.57
C ASP A 250 2.01 7.55 -0.30
N VAL A 251 3.04 6.73 -0.61
CA VAL A 251 2.91 5.47 -1.35
C VAL A 251 2.84 4.32 -0.34
N TYR A 252 1.80 3.50 -0.46
CA TYR A 252 1.49 2.45 0.51
C TYR A 252 1.58 1.04 -0.06
N GLU A 253 1.25 0.84 -1.33
CA GLU A 253 1.42 -0.46 -2.00
C GLU A 253 1.67 -0.32 -3.50
N PHE A 254 2.43 -1.26 -4.05
CA PHE A 254 2.52 -1.48 -5.50
C PHE A 254 2.88 -2.94 -5.81
N GLY A 255 2.26 -3.50 -6.85
CA GLY A 255 2.55 -4.87 -7.30
C GLY A 255 3.79 -5.01 -8.19
N SER A 256 4.28 -3.93 -8.80
CA SER A 256 5.43 -3.97 -9.73
C SER A 256 6.05 -2.59 -9.92
N TYR A 257 7.24 -2.53 -10.52
CA TYR A 257 7.89 -1.26 -10.87
C TYR A 257 7.02 -0.39 -11.79
N SER A 258 6.38 -0.98 -12.81
CA SER A 258 5.51 -0.22 -13.72
C SER A 258 4.27 0.32 -13.01
N LYS A 259 3.72 -0.44 -12.06
CA LYS A 259 2.62 0.03 -11.19
C LYS A 259 3.06 1.19 -10.30
N LEU A 260 4.23 1.08 -9.68
CA LEU A 260 4.83 2.15 -8.88
C LEU A 260 4.99 3.45 -9.69
N VAL A 261 5.59 3.37 -10.89
CA VAL A 261 5.74 4.52 -11.79
C VAL A 261 4.39 5.15 -12.12
N ARG A 262 3.39 4.32 -12.41
CA ARG A 262 2.06 4.81 -12.80
C ARG A 262 1.31 5.48 -11.65
N VAL A 263 1.34 4.87 -10.46
CA VAL A 263 0.80 5.47 -9.23
C VAL A 263 1.47 6.80 -8.92
N LEU A 264 2.81 6.84 -8.94
CA LEU A 264 3.55 8.09 -8.73
C LEU A 264 3.18 9.14 -9.78
N ALA A 265 3.00 8.76 -11.04
CA ALA A 265 2.60 9.69 -12.08
C ALA A 265 1.21 10.29 -11.83
N HIS A 266 0.25 9.49 -11.34
CA HIS A 266 -1.07 9.97 -10.93
C HIS A 266 -0.97 11.01 -9.80
N GLU A 267 -0.24 10.67 -8.73
CA GLU A 267 -0.10 11.57 -7.57
C GLU A 267 0.70 12.83 -7.90
N LEU A 268 1.68 12.75 -8.80
CA LEU A 268 2.38 13.92 -9.34
C LEU A 268 1.43 14.79 -10.17
N GLY A 269 0.47 14.20 -10.90
CA GLY A 269 -0.59 14.96 -11.57
C GLY A 269 -1.44 15.76 -10.57
N HIS A 270 -1.81 15.17 -9.44
CA HIS A 270 -2.46 15.91 -8.35
C HIS A 270 -1.56 17.00 -7.74
N ALA A 271 -0.25 16.75 -7.61
CA ALA A 271 0.70 17.77 -7.15
C ALA A 271 0.80 18.96 -8.12
N LEU A 272 0.61 18.74 -9.42
CA LEU A 272 0.48 19.78 -10.45
C LEU A 272 -0.89 20.49 -10.42
N GLY A 273 -1.86 19.94 -9.69
CA GLY A 273 -3.21 20.48 -9.53
C GLY A 273 -4.23 19.94 -10.53
N LEU A 274 -3.94 18.83 -11.20
CA LEU A 274 -4.87 18.18 -12.13
C LEU A 274 -5.99 17.49 -11.33
N ASP A 275 -7.22 17.66 -11.82
CA ASP A 275 -8.39 16.93 -11.34
C ASP A 275 -8.49 15.57 -12.05
N HIS A 276 -9.31 14.64 -11.52
CA HIS A 276 -9.58 13.38 -12.21
C HIS A 276 -10.26 13.62 -13.56
N ILE A 277 -9.88 12.82 -14.55
CA ILE A 277 -10.39 12.87 -15.93
C ILE A 277 -11.26 11.64 -16.17
N ASP A 278 -12.42 11.82 -16.79
CA ASP A 278 -13.32 10.72 -17.17
C ASP A 278 -12.89 10.05 -18.49
N ASP A 279 -11.68 9.51 -18.50
CA ASP A 279 -11.08 8.75 -19.61
C ASP A 279 -10.31 7.57 -19.02
N GLU A 280 -10.78 6.35 -19.22
CA GLU A 280 -10.18 5.13 -18.66
C GLU A 280 -8.71 4.90 -19.06
N SER A 281 -8.25 5.55 -20.13
CA SER A 281 -6.87 5.44 -20.61
C SER A 281 -5.93 6.51 -20.03
N ALA A 282 -6.50 7.55 -19.40
CA ALA A 282 -5.77 8.67 -18.82
C ALA A 282 -4.97 8.25 -17.58
N ILE A 283 -3.85 8.94 -17.35
CA ILE A 283 -3.11 8.81 -16.09
C ILE A 283 -3.98 9.31 -14.94
N MET A 284 -4.69 10.43 -15.14
CA MET A 284 -5.61 11.00 -14.13
C MET A 284 -6.99 10.33 -14.09
N TYR A 285 -7.17 9.13 -14.66
CA TYR A 285 -8.42 8.40 -14.45
C TYR A 285 -8.57 8.07 -12.97
N ARG A 286 -9.77 8.23 -12.42
CA ARG A 286 -10.10 7.98 -11.00
C ARG A 286 -9.78 6.55 -10.51
N VAL A 287 -9.50 5.63 -11.43
CA VAL A 287 -9.20 4.22 -11.15
C VAL A 287 -7.90 3.86 -11.84
N ASN A 288 -7.00 3.21 -11.13
CA ASN A 288 -5.68 2.91 -11.64
C ASN A 288 -5.68 1.58 -12.47
N GLN A 289 -6.64 1.43 -13.39
CA GLN A 289 -6.85 0.20 -14.18
C GLN A 289 -6.09 0.10 -15.51
N SER A 290 -5.58 1.21 -16.04
CA SER A 290 -4.87 1.23 -17.31
C SER A 290 -3.44 0.69 -17.18
N THR A 291 -2.84 0.23 -18.26
CA THR A 291 -1.39 -0.03 -18.33
C THR A 291 -0.67 1.04 -19.14
N ASN A 292 -1.35 2.15 -19.43
CA ASN A 292 -0.80 3.24 -20.21
C ASN A 292 0.30 3.96 -19.42
N GLU A 293 1.51 3.97 -20.00
CA GLU A 293 2.71 4.63 -19.45
C GLU A 293 2.94 6.01 -20.11
N ARG A 294 1.90 6.61 -20.69
CA ARG A 294 1.97 7.90 -21.37
C ARG A 294 0.76 8.76 -21.04
N ALA A 295 0.99 10.05 -20.82
CA ALA A 295 -0.07 11.03 -20.69
C ALA A 295 -0.90 11.05 -21.99
N THR A 296 -2.21 10.92 -21.86
CA THR A 296 -3.17 10.99 -22.97
C THR A 296 -3.36 12.43 -23.45
N ALA A 297 -4.07 12.61 -24.55
CA ALA A 297 -4.46 13.95 -24.99
C ALA A 297 -5.35 14.65 -23.95
N ALA A 298 -6.17 13.91 -23.20
CA ALA A 298 -7.00 14.46 -22.14
C ALA A 298 -6.14 14.92 -20.95
N ASP A 299 -5.17 14.09 -20.52
CA ASP A 299 -4.18 14.46 -19.49
C ASP A 299 -3.44 15.76 -19.84
N LEU A 300 -3.01 15.90 -21.10
CA LEU A 300 -2.29 17.09 -21.56
C LEU A 300 -3.18 18.34 -21.64
N ALA A 301 -4.44 18.18 -22.05
CA ALA A 301 -5.38 19.30 -22.06
C ALA A 301 -5.66 19.82 -20.63
N GLU A 302 -5.73 18.91 -19.66
CA GLU A 302 -5.90 19.24 -18.25
C GLU A 302 -4.63 19.85 -17.65
N LEU A 303 -3.46 19.34 -18.01
CA LEU A 303 -2.17 19.95 -17.67
C LEU A 303 -2.07 21.39 -18.20
N ASP A 304 -2.43 21.60 -19.47
CA ASP A 304 -2.43 22.94 -20.06
C ASP A 304 -3.42 23.88 -19.35
N ARG A 305 -4.59 23.38 -18.93
CA ARG A 305 -5.57 24.15 -18.15
C ARG A 305 -4.97 24.66 -16.84
N VAL A 306 -4.21 23.83 -16.11
CA VAL A 306 -3.61 24.23 -14.82
C VAL A 306 -2.33 25.04 -14.99
N CYS A 307 -1.61 24.86 -16.10
CA CYS A 307 -0.35 25.55 -16.41
C CYS A 307 -0.53 26.86 -17.18
N VAL A 308 -1.75 27.36 -17.36
CA VAL A 308 -2.04 28.71 -17.89
C VAL A 308 -2.32 29.68 -16.73
N ALA A 309 -1.75 30.88 -16.83
CA ALA A 309 -1.95 31.95 -15.86
C ALA A 309 -3.44 32.29 -15.68
N LYS A 310 -3.89 32.42 -14.42
CA LYS A 310 -5.26 32.82 -14.08
C LYS A 310 -5.41 34.33 -13.91
#